data_AF-Q835H0-F1
#
_entry.id   AF-Q835H0-F1
#
_cell.length_a   1.000
_cell.length_b   1.000
_cell.length_c   1.000
_cell.angle_alpha   90.00
_cell.angle_beta   90.00
_cell.angle_gamma   90.00
#
_symmetry.space_group_name_H-M   'P 1'
#
loop_
_entity.id
_entity.type
_entity.pdbx_description
1 polymer ?
#
loop_
_entity_poly.entity_id
_entity_poly.type
_entity_poly.pdbx_seq_one_letter_code
_entity_poly.pdbx_strand_id
1 'polypeptide(L)'
;MKILTPVYQIKFKKVPNQLLIDERLMNELGRWLNRTGRIWACQSSKSAKEFKNTFYESTGLSANEVYISAETDGLFRLAENKASD
;
A
#
# COMPACT_ATOMS: atom_id res chain seq x y z
N MET A 1 18.80 -16.26 3.07
CA MET A 1 17.97 -15.27 3.81
C MET A 1 16.79 -14.91 2.91
N LYS A 2 15.55 -15.28 3.25
CA LYS A 2 14.38 -14.82 2.49
C LYS A 2 14.22 -13.32 2.80
N ILE A 3 14.49 -12.46 1.83
CA ILE A 3 14.19 -11.04 1.94
C ILE A 3 12.67 -10.93 1.95
N LEU A 4 12.11 -10.55 3.09
CA LEU A 4 10.67 -10.36 3.23
C LEU A 4 10.33 -9.03 2.54
N THR A 5 9.61 -9.11 1.43
CA THR A 5 9.16 -7.94 0.67
C THR A 5 8.12 -7.17 1.49
N PRO A 6 8.34 -5.88 1.81
CA PRO A 6 7.42 -5.12 2.64
C PRO A 6 6.04 -4.98 1.98
N VAL A 7 5.02 -4.91 2.84
CA VAL A 7 3.66 -4.55 2.43
C VAL A 7 3.39 -3.13 2.86
N TYR A 8 3.13 -2.27 1.89
CA TYR A 8 2.71 -0.89 2.11
C TYR A 8 1.20 -0.83 2.26
N GLN A 9 0.73 -0.41 3.43
CA GLN A 9 -0.67 -0.07 3.65
C GLN A 9 -0.87 1.43 3.38
N ILE A 10 -1.84 1.75 2.54
CA ILE A 10 -2.26 3.10 2.23
C ILE A 10 -3.66 3.32 2.81
N LYS A 11 -3.78 4.24 3.75
CA LYS A 11 -5.04 4.63 4.39
C LYS A 11 -5.44 6.01 3.88
N PHE A 12 -6.57 6.09 3.19
CA PHE A 12 -7.08 7.34 2.64
C PHE A 12 -8.05 8.00 3.63
N LYS A 13 -7.95 9.33 3.80
CA LYS A 13 -8.93 10.09 4.60
C LYS A 13 -10.33 10.06 3.98
N LYS A 14 -10.41 10.05 2.64
CA LYS A 14 -11.64 9.91 1.84
C LYS A 14 -11.45 8.80 0.80
N VAL A 15 -12.53 8.23 0.29
CA VAL A 15 -12.41 7.21 -0.78
C VAL A 15 -11.77 7.87 -2.00
N PRO A 16 -10.64 7.32 -2.52
CA PRO A 16 -9.98 7.90 -3.68
C PRO A 16 -10.85 7.73 -4.93
N ASN A 17 -10.86 8.74 -5.80
CA ASN A 17 -11.49 8.63 -7.10
C ASN A 17 -10.57 7.82 -8.04
N GLN A 18 -10.90 6.54 -8.24
CA GLN A 18 -10.07 5.64 -9.04
C GLN A 18 -9.91 6.06 -10.50
N LEU A 19 -10.82 6.88 -11.05
CA LEU A 19 -10.76 7.36 -12.43
C LEU A 19 -9.61 8.34 -12.70
N LEU A 20 -9.02 8.93 -11.66
CA LEU A 20 -7.95 9.92 -11.77
C LEU A 20 -6.55 9.33 -11.55
N ILE A 21 -6.46 8.01 -11.42
CA ILE A 21 -5.22 7.33 -11.06
C ILE A 21 -4.51 6.84 -12.31
N ASP A 22 -3.21 7.13 -12.41
CA ASP A 22 -2.36 6.58 -13.45
C ASP A 22 -2.05 5.11 -13.15
N GLU A 23 -2.82 4.22 -13.78
CA GLU A 23 -2.65 2.76 -13.63
C GLU A 23 -1.27 2.25 -14.06
N ARG A 24 -0.57 2.95 -14.97
CA ARG A 24 0.77 2.55 -15.39
C ARG A 24 1.75 2.70 -14.23
N LEU A 25 1.77 3.87 -13.59
CA LEU A 25 2.63 4.12 -12.42
C LEU A 25 2.22 3.27 -11.23
N MET A 26 0.93 3.00 -11.07
CA MET A 26 0.44 2.07 -10.05
C MET A 26 0.96 0.65 -10.23
N ASN A 27 1.06 0.16 -11.47
CA ASN A 27 1.61 -1.17 -11.74
C ASN A 27 3.14 -1.22 -11.50
N GLU A 28 3.84 -0.09 -11.62
CA GLU A 28 5.27 0.01 -11.29
C GLU A 28 5.56 -0.03 -9.78
N LEU A 29 4.56 0.25 -8.93
CA LEU A 29 4.72 0.22 -7.48
C LEU A 29 4.90 -1.19 -6.92
N GLY A 30 4.34 -2.21 -7.56
CA GLY A 30 4.46 -3.61 -7.11
C GLY A 30 3.15 -4.38 -7.24
N ARG A 31 3.03 -5.45 -6.43
CA ARG A 31 1.85 -6.32 -6.44
C ARG A 31 0.78 -5.79 -5.48
N TRP A 32 -0.34 -5.33 -6.03
CA TRP A 32 -1.50 -4.93 -5.25
C TRP A 32 -2.21 -6.14 -4.63
N LEU A 33 -2.31 -6.16 -3.30
CA LEU A 33 -3.04 -7.18 -2.54
C LEU A 33 -4.50 -6.76 -2.30
N ASN A 34 -4.73 -5.45 -2.16
CA ASN A 34 -6.05 -4.87 -2.00
C ASN A 34 -6.06 -3.44 -2.56
N ARG A 35 -7.12 -3.07 -3.29
CA ARG A 35 -7.36 -1.71 -3.84
C ARG A 35 -8.81 -1.24 -3.65
N THR A 36 -9.47 -1.69 -2.60
CA THR A 36 -10.89 -1.39 -2.36
C THR A 36 -11.08 -0.40 -1.22
N GLY A 37 -12.07 0.49 -1.36
CA GLY A 37 -12.46 1.45 -0.33
C GLY A 37 -11.32 2.40 0.07
N ARG A 38 -11.15 2.61 1.38
CA ARG A 38 -10.18 3.56 1.97
C ARG A 38 -8.87 2.94 2.45
N ILE A 39 -8.67 1.64 2.28
CA ILE A 39 -7.46 0.95 2.73
C ILE A 39 -6.95 0.08 1.60
N TRP A 40 -5.80 0.46 1.04
CA TRP A 40 -5.14 -0.31 -0.01
C TRP A 40 -3.86 -0.93 0.53
N ALA A 41 -3.44 -2.03 -0.08
CA ALA A 41 -2.24 -2.76 0.29
C ALA A 41 -1.45 -3.14 -0.96
N CYS A 42 -0.16 -2.81 -0.97
CA CYS A 42 0.76 -3.11 -2.07
C CYS A 42 2.03 -3.76 -1.53
N GLN A 43 2.36 -4.93 -2.04
CA GLN A 43 3.64 -5.58 -1.79
C GLN A 43 4.67 -5.05 -2.79
N SER A 44 5.73 -4.40 -2.28
CA SER A 44 6.72 -3.74 -3.13
C SER A 44 8.13 -3.98 -2.62
N SER A 45 9.08 -4.18 -3.53
CA SER A 45 10.51 -4.22 -3.21
C SER A 45 11.16 -2.83 -3.16
N LYS A 46 10.42 -1.77 -3.52
CA LYS A 46 10.91 -0.39 -3.48
C LYS A 46 11.17 0.04 -2.04
N SER A 47 12.08 1.00 -1.86
CA SER A 47 12.24 1.64 -0.55
C SER A 47 10.99 2.45 -0.18
N ALA A 48 10.80 2.72 1.12
CA ALA A 48 9.63 3.50 1.57
C ALA A 48 9.58 4.92 0.98
N LYS A 49 10.74 5.51 0.66
CA LYS A 49 10.83 6.83 0.02
C LYS A 49 10.38 6.75 -1.44
N GLU A 50 10.91 5.81 -2.20
CA GLU A 50 10.54 5.63 -3.61
C GLU A 50 9.07 5.25 -3.77
N PHE A 51 8.57 4.33 -2.93
CA PHE A 51 7.16 3.94 -2.94
C PHE A 51 6.24 5.15 -2.74
N LYS A 52 6.52 5.98 -1.73
CA LYS A 52 5.72 7.17 -1.44
C LYS A 52 5.74 8.16 -2.59
N ASN A 53 6.91 8.45 -3.16
CA ASN A 53 7.04 9.39 -4.26
C ASN A 53 6.24 8.94 -5.49
N THR A 54 6.47 7.70 -5.95
CA THR A 54 5.74 7.15 -7.11
C THR A 54 4.23 7.05 -6.83
N PHE A 55 3.82 6.75 -5.59
CA PHE A 55 2.40 6.73 -5.23
C PHE A 55 1.75 8.12 -5.34
N TYR A 56 2.40 9.16 -4.80
CA TYR A 56 1.89 10.53 -4.90
C TYR A 56 1.85 11.01 -6.35
N GLU A 57 2.85 10.68 -7.16
CA GLU A 57 2.86 10.98 -8.60
C GLU A 57 1.71 10.27 -9.33
N SER A 58 1.46 8.99 -9.03
CA SER A 58 0.41 8.20 -9.70
C SER A 58 -1.02 8.64 -9.35
N THR A 59 -1.22 9.23 -8.18
CA THR A 59 -2.56 9.57 -7.67
C THR A 59 -2.84 11.06 -7.61
N GLY A 60 -1.80 11.91 -7.72
CA GLY A 60 -1.87 13.34 -7.46
C GLY A 60 -2.19 13.70 -6.00
N LEU A 61 -2.20 12.72 -5.09
CA LEU A 61 -2.55 12.92 -3.69
C LEU A 61 -1.35 13.41 -2.88
N SER A 62 -1.63 14.12 -1.81
CA SER A 62 -0.62 14.61 -0.87
C SER A 62 -0.58 13.81 0.43
N ALA A 63 0.48 14.01 1.22
CA ALA A 63 0.60 13.45 2.58
C ALA A 63 -0.52 13.91 3.53
N ASN A 64 -1.28 14.95 3.18
CA ASN A 64 -2.45 15.40 3.93
C ASN A 64 -3.70 14.56 3.67
N GLU A 65 -3.72 13.77 2.60
CA GLU A 65 -4.90 13.02 2.15
C GLU A 65 -4.78 11.53 2.41
N VAL A 66 -3.53 11.02 2.46
CA VAL A 66 -3.23 9.61 2.66
C VAL A 66 -2.14 9.41 3.70
N TYR A 67 -2.26 8.32 4.45
CA TYR A 67 -1.23 7.83 5.36
C TYR A 67 -0.67 6.52 4.80
N ILE A 68 0.65 6.46 4.64
CA ILE A 68 1.36 5.30 4.08
C ILE A 68 2.33 4.74 5.11
N SER A 69 2.10 3.49 5.53
CA SER A 69 2.95 2.72 6.44
C SER A 69 3.49 1.48 5.75
N ALA A 70 4.75 1.13 6.02
CA ALA A 70 5.36 -0.12 5.57
C ALA A 70 5.30 -1.13 6.70
N GLU A 71 4.71 -2.30 6.45
CA GLU A 71 4.76 -3.44 7.36
C GLU A 71 5.74 -4.47 6.79
N THR A 72 6.85 -4.64 7.50
CA THR A 72 7.78 -5.75 7.33
C THR A 72 7.44 -6.82 8.36
N ASP A 73 6.56 -7.75 7.98
CA ASP A 73 6.45 -9.11 8.56
C ASP A 73 6.20 -9.26 10.09
N GLY A 74 5.46 -8.33 10.69
CA GLY A 74 5.00 -8.46 12.09
C GLY A 74 3.49 -8.46 12.29
N LEU A 75 2.74 -7.66 11.51
CA LEU A 75 1.31 -7.41 11.77
C LEU A 75 0.34 -8.31 11.01
N PHE A 76 0.71 -8.86 9.85
CA PHE A 76 -0.17 -9.80 9.13
C PHE A 76 -0.38 -11.13 9.88
N ARG A 77 0.51 -11.48 10.83
CA ARG A 77 0.32 -12.65 11.71
C ARG A 77 -0.78 -12.49 12.77
N LEU A 78 -1.30 -11.27 13.01
CA LEU A 78 -2.36 -11.06 13.99
C LEU A 78 -3.78 -11.30 13.43
N ALA A 79 -3.93 -11.45 12.11
CA ALA A 79 -5.21 -11.84 11.51
C ALA A 79 -5.39 -13.37 11.41
N GLU A 80 -4.31 -14.16 11.41
CA GLU A 80 -4.39 -15.62 11.30
C GLU A 80 -4.47 -16.35 12.66
N ASN A 81 -4.27 -15.68 13.80
CA ASN A 81 -4.35 -16.29 15.14
C ASN A 81 -5.66 -16.01 15.90
N LYS A 82 -6.77 -15.75 15.19
CA LYS A 82 -8.13 -15.73 15.77
C LYS A 82 -9.08 -16.75 15.16
N ALA A 83 -8.53 -17.82 14.57
CA ALA A 83 -9.30 -18.97 14.11
C ALA A 83 -8.54 -20.26 14.41
N SER A 84 -8.41 -20.58 15.70
CA SER A 84 -8.16 -21.95 16.17
C SER A 84 -8.65 -22.03 17.61
N ASP A 85 -9.77 -22.75 17.75
CA ASP A 85 -10.48 -23.28 18.94
C ASP A 85 -10.60 -22.41 20.20
#